data_AF-A0A819RDJ2-F1
#
_entry.id   AF-A0A819RDJ2-F1
#
_cell.length_a   1.000
_cell.length_b   1.000
_cell.length_c   1.000
_cell.angle_alpha   90.00
_cell.angle_beta   90.00
_cell.angle_gamma   90.00
#
_symmetry.space_group_name_H-M   'P 1'
#
loop_
_entity.id
_entity.type
_entity.pdbx_description
1 polymer ?
#
loop_
_entity_poly.entity_id
_entity_poly.type
_entity_poly.pdbx_seq_one_letter_code
_entity_poly.pdbx_strand_id
1 'polypeptide(L)'
;KVAQFFTENQIDISKKIRAKTAKKVAAHFNDSIATLITGHREYAENDEQYRRTIYYSLIDSVLIELDYRFSNANMEILINISYPCPRNEKFLDVEILKPFALHLDINPDMLKNALNVLRPTLKPRSWRFPNVVLMVHGAMTIPVTSATCERALFSVITNTNRTMTRYVDKKILSIEQSEGVGARVRRSIGTSKVRNFDPFLMLDEFRVSAPAGFPDHPHRGFETVTYMITGATEHEDFTGRRGVINPGDLQWMTAGRGIVHCEMPVQNSGEGHGLQLWINLSKKYKMVEPNYQELLDKDIPRTATPDGLVHVKIIAGESMSVKSPVYTRTPTMYLDFVLKPNSPVFTQAIPQGWNAFAYVLSGQGEFGSKKTSVDAHHVLILSQDGDGFDFRNTSDKHDCRFVLIAGQPLNEPVVQHGPFVMNTYEEIQQAMEDYQSCKNGFEHARHWQSQGIERSLARH
;
A
#
# COMPACT_ATOMS: atom_id res chain seq x y z
N LYS A 1 30.99 41.69 16.65
CA LYS A 1 31.52 41.96 18.01
C LYS A 1 32.16 40.71 18.64
N VAL A 2 31.45 39.60 18.85
CA VAL A 2 32.06 38.36 19.37
C VAL A 2 33.09 37.74 18.42
N ALA A 3 32.81 37.72 17.11
CA ALA A 3 33.77 37.21 16.12
C ALA A 3 35.08 38.03 16.06
N GLN A 4 34.99 39.35 16.27
CA GLN A 4 36.12 40.27 16.25
C GLN A 4 37.04 40.06 17.47
N PHE A 5 36.48 39.75 18.64
CA PHE A 5 37.21 39.41 19.86
C PHE A 5 38.06 38.13 19.71
N PHE A 6 37.60 37.14 18.95
CA PHE A 6 38.35 35.88 18.76
C PHE A 6 39.44 35.99 17.70
N THR A 7 39.25 36.83 16.68
CA THR A 7 40.27 37.07 15.64
C THR A 7 41.43 37.91 16.17
N GLU A 8 41.17 38.88 17.04
CA GLU A 8 42.21 39.75 17.62
C GLU A 8 43.09 39.05 18.68
N ASN A 9 42.65 37.94 19.27
CA ASN A 9 43.36 37.26 20.37
C ASN A 9 44.01 35.90 20.00
N GLN A 10 43.98 35.46 18.73
CA GLN A 10 44.57 34.19 18.24
C GLN A 10 44.32 32.95 19.15
N ILE A 11 43.13 32.80 19.74
CA ILE A 11 42.83 31.65 20.61
C ILE A 11 42.31 30.48 19.77
N ASP A 12 43.13 29.44 19.58
CA ASP A 12 42.70 28.17 18.96
C ASP A 12 41.97 27.27 19.97
N ILE A 13 40.63 27.35 19.94
CA ILE A 13 39.72 26.63 20.83
C ILE A 13 39.55 25.15 20.41
N SER A 14 40.00 24.78 19.21
CA SER A 14 39.69 23.47 18.60
C SER A 14 40.39 22.28 19.29
N LYS A 15 41.58 22.48 19.85
CA LYS A 15 42.38 21.41 20.46
C LYS A 15 42.00 21.07 21.91
N LYS A 16 41.58 22.04 22.73
CA LYS A 16 41.28 21.80 24.16
C LYS A 16 39.92 21.15 24.41
N ILE A 17 38.93 21.35 23.54
CA ILE A 17 37.57 20.81 23.72
C ILE A 17 37.47 19.34 23.27
N ARG A 18 38.23 18.94 22.23
CA ARG A 18 38.17 17.57 21.69
C ARG A 18 38.70 16.49 22.63
N ALA A 19 39.68 16.78 23.49
CA ALA A 19 40.31 15.75 24.32
C ALA A 19 39.58 15.48 25.67
N LYS A 20 38.92 16.49 26.26
CA LYS A 20 38.29 16.35 27.59
C LYS A 20 36.84 15.82 27.56
N THR A 21 36.13 16.01 26.45
CA THR A 21 34.69 15.71 26.37
C THR A 21 34.43 14.25 25.96
N ALA A 22 35.30 13.65 25.14
CA ALA A 22 35.09 12.31 24.60
C ALA A 22 35.19 11.18 25.64
N LYS A 23 36.04 11.31 26.68
CA LYS A 23 36.28 10.23 27.65
C LYS A 23 35.32 10.20 28.85
N LYS A 24 34.73 11.33 29.25
CA LYS A 24 33.86 11.40 30.44
C LYS A 24 32.37 11.24 30.14
N VAL A 25 31.91 11.70 28.98
CA VAL A 25 30.49 11.62 28.61
C VAL A 25 30.11 10.18 28.23
N ALA A 26 30.99 9.44 27.55
CA ALA A 26 30.73 8.06 27.15
C ALA A 26 30.60 7.08 28.34
N ALA A 27 31.36 7.29 29.41
CA ALA A 27 31.37 6.38 30.57
C ALA A 27 30.12 6.54 31.46
N HIS A 28 29.70 7.78 31.75
CA HIS A 28 28.55 8.02 32.64
C HIS A 28 27.20 7.75 31.97
N PHE A 29 27.11 7.93 30.65
CA PHE A 29 25.89 7.69 29.89
C PHE A 29 25.62 6.19 29.70
N ASN A 30 26.68 5.38 29.53
CA ASN A 30 26.58 3.92 29.49
C ASN A 30 26.12 3.30 30.82
N ASP A 31 26.51 3.87 31.97
CA ASP A 31 26.18 3.33 33.28
C ASP A 31 24.72 3.52 33.69
N SER A 32 24.04 4.55 33.20
CA SER A 32 22.71 4.93 33.70
C SER A 32 21.57 4.21 32.97
N ILE A 33 21.76 3.88 31.69
CA ILE A 33 20.74 3.26 30.83
C ILE A 33 20.70 1.73 31.05
N ALA A 34 21.87 1.09 31.20
CA ALA A 34 21.95 -0.36 31.40
C ALA A 34 21.27 -0.84 32.69
N THR A 35 21.28 -0.03 33.76
CA THR A 35 20.65 -0.40 35.04
C THR A 35 19.12 -0.27 35.01
N LEU A 36 18.58 0.59 34.15
CA LEU A 36 17.15 0.89 34.11
C LEU A 36 16.32 -0.10 33.30
N ILE A 37 16.92 -0.80 32.33
CA ILE A 37 16.20 -1.63 31.35
C ILE A 37 16.20 -3.13 31.72
N THR A 38 17.30 -3.66 32.24
CA THR A 38 17.46 -5.12 32.49
C THR A 38 17.49 -5.49 33.97
N GLY A 39 17.53 -4.50 34.88
CA GLY A 39 17.71 -4.71 36.32
C GLY A 39 19.09 -5.26 36.75
N HIS A 40 19.92 -5.70 35.80
CA HIS A 40 21.29 -6.18 36.01
C HIS A 40 22.24 -5.66 34.92
N ARG A 41 23.49 -5.41 35.31
CA ARG A 41 24.54 -4.89 34.44
C ARG A 41 25.07 -6.01 33.53
N GLU A 42 24.51 -6.17 32.33
CA GLU A 42 25.12 -7.04 31.33
C GLU A 42 26.35 -6.36 30.73
N TYR A 43 27.53 -6.92 30.99
CA TYR A 43 28.75 -6.54 30.30
C TYR A 43 28.78 -7.24 28.94
N ALA A 44 28.80 -6.46 27.87
CA ALA A 44 29.10 -6.98 26.55
C ALA A 44 30.62 -7.17 26.41
N GLU A 45 31.06 -8.38 26.11
CA GLU A 45 32.50 -8.70 26.03
C GLU A 45 33.14 -8.16 24.74
N ASN A 46 32.34 -7.81 23.74
CA ASN A 46 32.80 -7.23 22.47
C ASN A 46 31.78 -6.28 21.84
N ASP A 47 32.26 -5.47 20.88
CA ASP A 47 31.50 -4.42 20.19
C ASP A 47 30.27 -4.94 19.43
N GLU A 48 30.30 -6.19 18.94
CA GLU A 48 29.19 -6.76 18.19
C GLU A 48 28.02 -7.14 19.11
N GLN A 49 28.32 -7.72 20.26
CA GLN A 49 27.33 -8.02 21.30
C GLN A 49 26.74 -6.73 21.89
N TYR A 50 27.57 -5.70 22.12
CA TYR A 50 27.07 -4.39 22.58
C TYR A 50 26.08 -3.77 21.57
N ARG A 51 26.42 -3.83 20.27
CA ARG A 51 25.55 -3.28 19.22
C ARG A 51 24.21 -4.02 19.13
N ARG A 52 24.23 -5.35 19.19
CA ARG A 52 23.02 -6.16 19.04
C ARG A 52 22.12 -6.16 20.27
N THR A 53 22.69 -6.31 21.46
CA THR A 53 21.89 -6.54 22.67
C THR A 53 21.52 -5.24 23.37
N ILE A 54 22.38 -4.22 23.31
CA ILE A 54 22.22 -2.97 24.07
C ILE A 54 21.84 -1.82 23.14
N TYR A 55 22.62 -1.57 22.08
CA TYR A 55 22.41 -0.41 21.22
C TYR A 55 21.14 -0.50 20.37
N TYR A 56 20.89 -1.64 19.70
CA TYR A 56 19.68 -1.82 18.89
C TYR A 56 18.42 -1.92 19.75
N SER A 57 18.44 -2.67 20.85
CA SER A 57 17.31 -2.70 21.79
C SER A 57 16.96 -1.32 22.36
N LEU A 58 17.97 -0.47 22.60
CA LEU A 58 17.75 0.92 23.03
C LEU A 58 17.15 1.77 21.92
N ILE A 59 17.61 1.63 20.68
CA ILE A 59 17.02 2.30 19.52
C ILE A 59 15.57 1.86 19.32
N ASP A 60 15.30 0.56 19.36
CA ASP A 60 13.95 0.02 19.20
C ASP A 60 13.03 0.53 20.29
N SER A 61 13.50 0.59 21.54
CA SER A 61 12.73 1.16 22.66
C SER A 61 12.46 2.66 22.47
N VAL A 62 13.45 3.42 21.98
CA VAL A 62 13.26 4.84 21.65
C VAL A 62 12.28 5.03 20.50
N LEU A 63 12.35 4.19 19.47
CA LEU A 63 11.44 4.24 18.33
C LEU A 63 10.01 3.86 18.71
N ILE A 64 9.83 2.82 19.55
CA ILE A 64 8.52 2.44 20.11
C ILE A 64 7.93 3.58 20.94
N GLU A 65 8.76 4.23 21.77
CA GLU A 65 8.31 5.35 22.60
C GLU A 65 7.95 6.58 21.76
N LEU A 66 8.68 6.84 20.68
CA LEU A 66 8.37 7.91 19.72
C LEU A 66 7.10 7.60 18.94
N ASP A 67 6.93 6.36 18.46
CA ASP A 67 5.73 5.92 17.73
C ASP A 67 4.48 5.96 18.62
N TYR A 68 4.60 5.55 19.88
CA TYR A 68 3.53 5.71 20.87
C TYR A 68 3.18 7.19 21.08
N ARG A 69 4.18 8.04 21.37
CA ARG A 69 3.98 9.48 21.69
C ARG A 69 3.44 10.30 20.52
N PHE A 70 3.86 9.97 19.30
CA PHE A 70 3.49 10.69 18.08
C PHE A 70 2.54 9.90 17.19
N SER A 71 1.92 8.84 17.72
CA SER A 71 0.87 8.10 17.02
C SER A 71 -0.22 9.05 16.55
N ASN A 72 -0.84 8.73 15.40
CA ASN A 72 -1.90 9.56 14.82
C ASN A 72 -3.03 9.82 15.82
N ALA A 73 -3.38 8.84 16.67
CA ALA A 73 -4.36 9.01 17.74
C ALA A 73 -3.93 10.05 18.80
N ASN A 74 -2.67 10.00 19.25
CA ASN A 74 -2.15 10.97 20.23
C ASN A 74 -1.99 12.37 19.62
N MET A 75 -1.56 12.45 18.36
CA MET A 75 -1.46 13.71 17.63
C MET A 75 -2.83 14.34 17.35
N GLU A 76 -3.86 13.55 17.04
CA GLU A 76 -5.23 14.01 16.84
C GLU A 76 -5.87 14.50 18.15
N ILE A 77 -5.55 13.85 19.28
CA ILE A 77 -5.87 14.35 20.62
C ILE A 77 -5.15 15.69 20.87
N LEU A 78 -3.85 15.78 20.58
CA LEU A 78 -3.04 16.99 20.80
C LEU A 78 -3.48 18.18 19.94
N ILE A 79 -3.93 17.95 18.70
CA ILE A 79 -4.38 18.98 17.75
C ILE A 79 -5.73 19.58 18.18
N ASN A 80 -6.61 18.78 18.80
CA ASN A 80 -7.93 19.24 19.25
C ASN A 80 -7.91 19.95 20.61
N ILE A 81 -6.74 20.07 21.23
CA ILE A 81 -6.60 20.78 22.49
C ILE A 81 -6.28 22.24 22.23
N SER A 82 -7.26 23.10 22.49
CA SER A 82 -6.99 24.50 22.78
C SER A 82 -6.12 24.57 24.04
N TYR A 83 -4.82 24.87 23.88
CA TYR A 83 -3.78 24.89 24.93
C TYR A 83 -4.33 24.98 26.36
N PRO A 84 -4.22 23.92 27.19
CA PRO A 84 -4.41 24.04 28.62
C PRO A 84 -3.11 24.72 29.08
N CYS A 85 -3.09 26.05 29.04
CA CYS A 85 -1.99 26.81 29.60
C CYS A 85 -2.17 26.83 31.12
N PRO A 86 -1.09 26.72 31.93
CA PRO A 86 -1.12 26.96 33.36
C PRO A 86 -1.61 28.37 33.79
N ARG A 87 -1.97 29.22 32.83
CA ARG A 87 -2.58 30.54 33.06
C ARG A 87 -4.07 30.57 32.71
N ASN A 88 -4.61 29.48 32.18
CA ASN A 88 -6.02 29.32 31.85
C ASN A 88 -6.73 28.70 33.05
N GLU A 89 -7.79 29.33 33.52
CA GLU A 89 -8.58 28.84 34.67
C GLU A 89 -9.21 27.46 34.41
N LYS A 90 -9.37 27.08 33.14
CA LYS A 90 -9.87 25.77 32.72
C LYS A 90 -8.79 24.67 32.67
N PHE A 91 -7.54 24.96 33.04
CA PHE A 91 -6.42 24.01 32.98
C PHE A 91 -6.64 22.74 33.82
N LEU A 92 -7.33 22.87 34.96
CA LEU A 92 -7.69 21.76 35.84
C LEU A 92 -9.18 21.39 35.69
N ASP A 93 -9.80 21.72 34.56
CA ASP A 93 -11.19 21.34 34.29
C ASP A 93 -11.26 19.84 34.02
N VAL A 94 -12.13 19.16 34.78
CA VAL A 94 -12.27 17.71 34.74
C VAL A 94 -12.79 17.27 33.38
N GLU A 95 -13.71 18.02 32.75
CA GLU A 95 -14.29 17.62 31.47
C GLU A 95 -13.30 17.79 30.31
N ILE A 96 -12.33 18.70 30.44
CA ILE A 96 -11.23 18.84 29.47
C ILE A 96 -10.21 17.69 29.63
N LEU A 97 -9.97 17.23 30.86
CA LEU A 97 -8.98 16.20 31.18
C LEU A 97 -9.56 14.77 31.15
N LYS A 98 -10.87 14.61 31.09
CA LYS A 98 -11.57 13.32 31.10
C LYS A 98 -11.24 12.42 29.90
N PRO A 99 -11.10 12.93 28.65
CA PRO A 99 -10.67 12.09 27.52
C PRO A 99 -9.27 11.50 27.74
N PHE A 100 -8.35 12.26 28.35
CA PHE A 100 -7.01 11.78 28.72
C PHE A 100 -7.04 10.71 29.80
N ALA A 101 -7.88 10.89 30.82
CA ALA A 101 -8.04 9.91 31.89
C ALA A 101 -8.52 8.57 31.32
N LEU A 102 -9.54 8.61 30.46
CA LEU A 102 -10.08 7.41 29.82
C LEU A 102 -9.06 6.74 28.88
N HIS A 103 -8.26 7.53 28.16
CA HIS A 103 -7.20 6.99 27.31
C HIS A 103 -6.06 6.33 28.11
N LEU A 104 -5.80 6.81 29.32
CA LEU A 104 -4.77 6.29 30.22
C LEU A 104 -5.32 5.28 31.26
N ASP A 105 -6.54 4.78 31.06
CA ASP A 105 -7.27 3.89 31.99
C ASP A 105 -7.37 4.43 33.44
N ILE A 106 -7.33 5.75 33.60
CA ILE A 106 -7.55 6.43 34.88
C ILE A 106 -9.05 6.64 35.08
N ASN A 107 -9.59 6.12 36.18
CA ASN A 107 -11.00 6.27 36.52
C ASN A 107 -11.37 7.78 36.62
N PRO A 108 -12.37 8.26 35.87
CA PRO A 108 -12.80 9.66 35.89
C PRO A 108 -13.19 10.21 37.26
N ASP A 109 -13.77 9.38 38.13
CA ASP A 109 -14.13 9.78 39.49
C ASP A 109 -12.89 9.93 40.39
N MET A 110 -11.85 9.13 40.16
CA MET A 110 -10.55 9.32 40.82
C MET A 110 -9.85 10.59 40.35
N LEU A 111 -9.88 10.89 39.05
CA LEU A 111 -9.36 12.15 38.51
C LEU A 111 -10.09 13.35 39.14
N LYS A 112 -11.43 13.30 39.19
CA LYS A 112 -12.26 14.35 39.79
C LYS A 112 -11.93 14.56 41.26
N ASN A 113 -11.76 13.48 42.02
CA ASN A 113 -11.39 13.56 43.44
C ASN A 113 -9.98 14.12 43.64
N ALA A 114 -8.99 13.68 42.85
CA ALA A 114 -7.63 14.21 42.91
C ALA A 114 -7.58 15.72 42.58
N LEU A 115 -8.32 16.17 41.57
CA LEU A 115 -8.41 17.58 41.21
C LEU A 115 -9.11 18.43 42.28
N ASN A 116 -10.12 17.88 42.96
CA ASN A 116 -10.78 18.56 44.08
C ASN A 116 -9.85 18.72 45.31
N VAL A 117 -8.90 17.82 45.51
CA VAL A 117 -7.86 17.94 46.56
C VAL A 117 -6.76 18.93 46.16
N LEU A 118 -6.40 18.99 44.87
CA LEU A 118 -5.33 19.85 44.35
C LEU A 118 -5.76 21.31 44.13
N ARG A 119 -7.03 21.58 43.78
CA ARG A 119 -7.53 22.93 43.50
C ARG A 119 -7.37 23.92 44.66
N PRO A 120 -7.66 23.56 45.93
CA PRO A 120 -7.47 24.48 47.07
C PRO A 120 -6.01 24.74 47.42
N THR A 121 -5.10 23.82 47.09
CA THR A 121 -3.67 23.90 47.43
C THR A 121 -2.84 24.66 46.39
N LEU A 122 -3.37 24.88 45.18
CA LEU A 122 -2.66 25.52 44.07
C LEU A 122 -3.22 26.92 43.77
N LYS A 123 -2.56 27.98 44.25
CA LYS A 123 -2.98 29.38 43.94
C LYS A 123 -2.66 29.75 42.47
N PRO A 124 -3.56 30.43 41.72
CA PRO A 124 -3.41 30.69 40.28
C PRO A 124 -2.11 31.36 39.84
N ARG A 125 -1.46 32.13 40.73
CA ARG A 125 -0.21 32.86 40.43
C ARG A 125 1.07 32.11 40.81
N SER A 126 0.99 30.93 41.44
CA SER A 126 2.15 30.13 41.84
C SER A 126 2.31 28.85 41.02
N TRP A 127 1.64 28.73 39.87
CA TRP A 127 1.78 27.57 38.99
C TRP A 127 3.15 27.64 38.29
N ARG A 128 4.19 27.20 38.99
CA ARG A 128 5.43 26.75 38.38
C ARG A 128 5.41 25.24 38.50
N PHE A 129 5.03 24.57 37.42
CA PHE A 129 5.42 23.19 37.19
C PHE A 129 6.65 23.23 36.31
N PRO A 130 7.83 23.59 36.86
CA PRO A 130 9.05 23.72 36.09
C PRO A 130 9.33 22.42 35.35
N ASN A 131 8.96 21.25 35.89
CA ASN A 131 9.20 19.96 35.26
C ASN A 131 8.30 19.69 34.04
N VAL A 132 7.05 20.16 34.02
CA VAL A 132 6.18 20.01 32.84
C VAL A 132 6.57 21.03 31.77
N VAL A 133 6.89 22.27 32.19
CA VAL A 133 7.47 23.27 31.29
C VAL A 133 8.85 22.84 30.80
N LEU A 134 9.69 22.16 31.58
CA LEU A 134 10.99 21.57 31.21
C LEU A 134 10.86 20.29 30.41
N MET A 135 9.76 19.54 30.53
CA MET A 135 9.46 18.42 29.64
C MET A 135 8.99 18.92 28.28
N VAL A 136 8.14 19.96 28.25
CA VAL A 136 7.72 20.63 27.01
C VAL A 136 8.88 21.43 26.40
N HIS A 137 9.68 22.14 27.20
CA HIS A 137 10.92 22.76 26.74
C HIS A 137 11.91 21.69 26.33
N GLY A 138 12.15 20.64 27.11
CA GLY A 138 13.08 19.56 26.77
C GLY A 138 12.70 18.82 25.49
N ALA A 139 11.40 18.66 25.22
CA ALA A 139 10.88 18.17 23.95
C ALA A 139 11.05 19.19 22.80
N MET A 140 11.02 20.50 23.08
CA MET A 140 11.19 21.59 22.09
C MET A 140 12.61 22.19 22.03
N THR A 141 13.53 21.79 22.91
CA THR A 141 14.91 22.29 23.05
C THR A 141 15.87 21.13 23.29
N ILE A 142 15.89 20.18 22.36
CA ILE A 142 17.21 19.71 21.90
C ILE A 142 17.97 20.98 21.47
N PRO A 143 19.22 21.21 21.89
CA PRO A 143 19.94 22.43 21.54
C PRO A 143 20.19 22.48 20.02
N VAL A 144 19.26 23.13 19.32
CA VAL A 144 19.42 23.61 17.94
C VAL A 144 20.30 24.86 17.98
N THR A 145 21.56 24.70 18.36
CA THR A 145 22.59 25.74 18.15
C THR A 145 23.73 25.19 17.34
N SER A 146 23.39 24.64 16.18
CA SER A 146 24.22 24.77 15.01
C SER A 146 23.28 24.85 13.82
N ALA A 147 23.54 25.75 12.87
CA ALA A 147 22.88 25.73 11.56
C ALA A 147 23.00 24.34 10.88
N THR A 148 23.85 23.45 11.41
CA THR A 148 23.98 22.04 11.06
C THR A 148 22.86 21.16 11.64
N CYS A 149 22.43 21.36 12.89
CA CYS A 149 21.29 20.64 13.49
C CYS A 149 19.96 21.12 12.93
N GLU A 150 19.81 22.41 12.65
CA GLU A 150 18.60 22.93 12.00
C GLU A 150 18.51 22.39 10.57
N ARG A 151 19.62 22.33 9.81
CA ARG A 151 19.68 21.63 8.52
C ARG A 151 19.53 20.12 8.63
N ALA A 152 19.98 19.49 9.71
CA ALA A 152 19.81 18.05 9.94
C ALA A 152 18.38 17.72 10.36
N LEU A 153 17.70 18.55 11.14
CA LEU A 153 16.31 18.40 11.53
C LEU A 153 15.39 18.79 10.37
N PHE A 154 15.71 19.83 9.60
CA PHE A 154 15.04 20.09 8.31
C PHE A 154 15.29 18.94 7.34
N SER A 155 16.50 18.39 7.24
CA SER A 155 16.83 17.20 6.44
C SER A 155 16.08 15.97 6.93
N VAL A 156 15.95 15.76 8.24
CA VAL A 156 15.22 14.63 8.83
C VAL A 156 13.72 14.81 8.65
N ILE A 157 13.15 15.99 8.90
CA ILE A 157 11.72 16.30 8.67
C ILE A 157 11.37 16.28 7.17
N THR A 158 12.28 16.73 6.30
CA THR A 158 12.12 16.59 4.84
C THR A 158 12.42 15.18 4.34
N ASN A 159 13.16 14.35 5.08
CA ASN A 159 13.39 12.93 4.77
C ASN A 159 12.36 11.99 5.42
N THR A 160 11.69 12.36 6.52
CA THR A 160 10.59 11.60 7.12
C THR A 160 9.25 11.94 6.47
N ASN A 161 9.12 13.09 5.80
CA ASN A 161 8.05 13.38 4.84
C ASN A 161 8.43 13.07 3.39
N ARG A 162 9.59 12.47 3.15
CA ARG A 162 9.82 11.80 1.87
C ARG A 162 9.22 10.42 2.01
N THR A 163 8.05 10.23 1.42
CA THR A 163 7.61 8.92 0.96
C THR A 163 8.84 8.20 0.40
N MET A 164 9.23 7.08 1.01
CA MET A 164 10.29 6.26 0.45
C MET A 164 9.72 5.62 -0.79
N THR A 165 10.21 6.07 -1.93
CA THR A 165 9.67 5.66 -3.22
C THR A 165 10.31 4.35 -3.65
N ARG A 166 9.48 3.35 -3.94
CA ARG A 166 9.88 2.05 -4.46
C ARG A 166 10.65 2.20 -5.78
N TYR A 167 11.59 1.31 -6.04
CA TYR A 167 12.26 1.21 -7.34
C TYR A 167 11.69 0.03 -8.15
N VAL A 168 11.94 0.04 -9.45
CA VAL A 168 11.63 -1.10 -10.33
C VAL A 168 12.67 -2.20 -10.11
N ASP A 169 12.27 -3.30 -9.46
CA ASP A 169 13.13 -4.46 -9.21
C ASP A 169 13.29 -5.33 -10.46
N LYS A 170 12.19 -5.58 -11.18
CA LYS A 170 12.21 -6.32 -12.44
C LYS A 170 11.37 -5.61 -13.49
N LYS A 171 11.94 -5.46 -14.69
CA LYS A 171 11.26 -5.04 -15.91
C LYS A 171 11.14 -6.25 -16.84
N ILE A 172 9.92 -6.63 -17.18
CA ILE A 172 9.66 -7.85 -17.95
C ILE A 172 8.70 -7.51 -19.09
N LEU A 173 9.14 -7.75 -20.32
CA LEU A 173 8.29 -7.66 -21.50
C LEU A 173 7.27 -8.79 -21.47
N SER A 174 5.99 -8.46 -21.66
CA SER A 174 4.92 -9.45 -21.81
C SER A 174 5.06 -10.23 -23.12
N ILE A 175 4.71 -11.50 -23.06
CA ILE A 175 4.90 -12.44 -24.17
C ILE A 175 3.54 -12.74 -24.76
N GLU A 176 3.45 -12.64 -26.09
CA GLU A 176 2.22 -12.96 -26.80
C GLU A 176 2.05 -14.47 -26.95
N GLN A 177 0.88 -14.97 -26.55
CA GLN A 177 0.53 -16.38 -26.61
C GLN A 177 -0.94 -16.57 -26.98
N SER A 178 -1.26 -17.77 -27.45
CA SER A 178 -2.63 -18.15 -27.77
C SER A 178 -3.34 -18.66 -26.53
N GLU A 179 -4.58 -18.25 -26.34
CA GLU A 179 -5.48 -18.69 -25.28
C GLU A 179 -6.89 -18.86 -25.86
N GLY A 180 -7.78 -19.54 -25.12
CA GLY A 180 -9.15 -19.79 -25.58
C GLY A 180 -9.20 -20.40 -26.99
N VAL A 181 -10.04 -19.83 -27.86
CA VAL A 181 -10.15 -20.24 -29.27
C VAL A 181 -9.86 -19.04 -30.17
N GLY A 182 -8.72 -19.10 -30.86
CA GLY A 182 -8.28 -18.05 -31.79
C GLY A 182 -7.87 -16.73 -31.13
N ALA A 183 -7.90 -16.64 -29.79
CA ALA A 183 -7.56 -15.43 -29.06
C ALA A 183 -6.06 -15.34 -28.79
N ARG A 184 -5.56 -14.10 -28.74
CA ARG A 184 -4.16 -13.78 -28.46
C ARG A 184 -4.11 -12.84 -27.26
N VAL A 185 -3.23 -13.15 -26.33
CA VAL A 185 -3.00 -12.35 -25.13
C VAL A 185 -1.52 -12.10 -24.93
N ARG A 186 -1.17 -10.97 -24.33
CA ARG A 186 0.18 -10.66 -23.85
C ARG A 186 0.26 -10.96 -22.36
N ARG A 187 0.84 -12.11 -22.02
CA ARG A 187 0.99 -12.56 -20.63
C ARG A 187 2.23 -11.98 -19.98
N SER A 188 2.08 -11.48 -18.76
CA SER A 188 3.17 -10.90 -17.97
C SER A 188 3.43 -11.71 -16.68
N ILE A 189 2.56 -11.55 -15.67
CA ILE A 189 2.45 -12.46 -14.52
C ILE A 189 1.79 -13.75 -15.00
N GLY A 190 2.30 -14.90 -14.57
CA GLY A 190 1.92 -16.22 -15.09
C GLY A 190 2.94 -16.80 -16.08
N THR A 191 3.98 -16.04 -16.44
CA THR A 191 5.08 -16.53 -17.29
C THR A 191 6.14 -17.30 -16.47
N SER A 192 7.08 -17.97 -17.13
CA SER A 192 8.20 -18.63 -16.44
C SER A 192 9.08 -17.67 -15.63
N LYS A 193 9.12 -16.38 -16.00
CA LYS A 193 9.89 -15.34 -15.30
C LYS A 193 9.23 -14.88 -13.99
N VAL A 194 7.89 -14.90 -13.95
CA VAL A 194 7.07 -14.57 -12.78
C VAL A 194 5.85 -15.48 -12.81
N ARG A 195 5.99 -16.69 -12.26
CA ARG A 195 4.93 -17.70 -12.29
C ARG A 195 3.66 -17.23 -11.57
N ASN A 196 3.85 -16.53 -10.46
CA ASN A 196 2.85 -15.76 -9.75
C ASN A 196 3.58 -14.67 -8.95
N PHE A 197 2.81 -13.72 -8.43
CA PHE A 197 3.29 -12.62 -7.61
C PHE A 197 2.24 -12.31 -6.54
N ASP A 198 2.24 -13.10 -5.46
CA ASP A 198 1.23 -13.08 -4.38
C ASP A 198 0.75 -11.65 -4.02
N PRO A 199 -0.55 -11.33 -4.10
CA PRO A 199 -1.70 -12.22 -4.36
C PRO A 199 -2.06 -12.44 -5.84
N PHE A 200 -1.28 -11.93 -6.77
CA PHE A 200 -1.60 -11.97 -8.20
C PHE A 200 -1.12 -13.25 -8.87
N LEU A 201 -2.01 -13.91 -9.60
CA LEU A 201 -1.74 -15.22 -10.22
C LEU A 201 -1.39 -15.06 -11.71
N MET A 202 -2.04 -14.12 -12.39
CA MET A 202 -1.91 -13.90 -13.83
C MET A 202 -2.27 -12.45 -14.16
N LEU A 203 -1.59 -11.87 -15.14
CA LEU A 203 -2.02 -10.64 -15.81
C LEU A 203 -1.82 -10.77 -17.31
N ASP A 204 -2.92 -10.67 -18.04
CA ASP A 204 -2.98 -10.67 -19.49
C ASP A 204 -3.51 -9.33 -20.02
N GLU A 205 -2.83 -8.77 -21.01
CA GLU A 205 -3.43 -7.78 -21.91
C GLU A 205 -3.99 -8.53 -23.13
N PHE A 206 -5.30 -8.50 -23.31
CA PHE A 206 -5.96 -9.19 -24.41
C PHE A 206 -6.37 -8.20 -25.51
N ARG A 207 -6.24 -8.65 -26.76
CA ARG A 207 -6.71 -7.96 -27.96
C ARG A 207 -7.35 -8.99 -28.87
N VAL A 208 -8.68 -9.06 -28.82
CA VAL A 208 -9.43 -10.18 -29.39
C VAL A 208 -10.63 -9.65 -30.18
N SER A 209 -10.81 -10.18 -31.39
CA SER A 209 -11.95 -9.86 -32.26
C SER A 209 -12.79 -11.10 -32.51
N ALA A 210 -14.10 -10.95 -32.61
CA ALA A 210 -14.98 -12.05 -33.00
C ALA A 210 -14.55 -12.66 -34.36
N PRO A 211 -14.66 -13.99 -34.55
CA PRO A 211 -15.29 -14.97 -33.68
C PRO A 211 -14.36 -15.56 -32.60
N ALA A 212 -13.11 -15.10 -32.50
CA ALA A 212 -12.19 -15.55 -31.46
C ALA A 212 -12.63 -15.08 -30.07
N GLY A 213 -12.29 -15.82 -29.03
CA GLY A 213 -12.66 -15.49 -27.65
C GLY A 213 -12.31 -16.60 -26.66
N PHE A 214 -12.93 -16.53 -25.49
CA PHE A 214 -12.76 -17.48 -24.41
C PHE A 214 -14.09 -18.23 -24.21
N PRO A 215 -14.33 -19.34 -24.91
CA PRO A 215 -15.57 -20.12 -24.76
C PRO A 215 -15.65 -20.76 -23.37
N ASP A 216 -16.72 -21.51 -23.11
CA ASP A 216 -17.03 -22.16 -21.82
C ASP A 216 -15.80 -22.77 -21.15
N HIS A 217 -15.43 -22.20 -20.01
CA HIS A 217 -14.31 -22.65 -19.21
C HIS A 217 -14.57 -22.45 -17.71
N PRO A 218 -14.03 -23.33 -16.84
CA PRO A 218 -14.26 -23.22 -15.41
C PRO A 218 -13.24 -22.29 -14.75
N HIS A 219 -13.54 -21.84 -13.52
CA HIS A 219 -12.59 -21.28 -12.55
C HIS A 219 -12.96 -21.73 -11.12
N ARG A 220 -11.97 -21.91 -10.23
CA ARG A 220 -12.18 -22.13 -8.77
C ARG A 220 -11.03 -21.57 -7.93
N GLY A 221 -11.37 -20.95 -6.81
CA GLY A 221 -10.44 -20.61 -5.72
C GLY A 221 -9.79 -19.23 -5.81
N PHE A 222 -10.20 -18.38 -6.75
CA PHE A 222 -9.66 -17.03 -6.93
C PHE A 222 -10.71 -16.07 -7.52
N GLU A 223 -10.29 -14.84 -7.82
CA GLU A 223 -11.11 -13.82 -8.49
C GLU A 223 -10.50 -13.46 -9.85
N THR A 224 -11.34 -13.20 -10.85
CA THR A 224 -10.92 -12.59 -12.11
C THR A 224 -11.42 -11.15 -12.19
N VAL A 225 -10.57 -10.25 -12.69
CA VAL A 225 -10.91 -8.85 -12.90
C VAL A 225 -10.71 -8.52 -14.36
N THR A 226 -11.83 -8.30 -15.06
CA THR A 226 -11.88 -7.91 -16.46
C THR A 226 -12.07 -6.40 -16.53
N TYR A 227 -11.08 -5.69 -17.07
CA TYR A 227 -11.14 -4.23 -17.25
C TYR A 227 -10.98 -3.88 -18.73
N MET A 228 -12.01 -3.29 -19.33
CA MET A 228 -12.02 -2.98 -20.76
C MET A 228 -11.40 -1.61 -21.05
N ILE A 229 -10.53 -1.53 -22.05
CA ILE A 229 -9.89 -0.30 -22.51
C ILE A 229 -10.64 0.24 -23.73
N THR A 230 -10.83 -0.59 -24.76
CA THR A 230 -11.61 -0.28 -25.97
C THR A 230 -12.32 -1.54 -26.48
N GLY A 231 -13.31 -1.38 -27.36
CA GLY A 231 -14.17 -2.49 -27.77
C GLY A 231 -15.07 -2.99 -26.64
N ALA A 232 -15.73 -4.13 -26.82
CA ALA A 232 -16.63 -4.70 -25.83
C ALA A 232 -16.56 -6.23 -25.82
N THR A 233 -16.82 -6.81 -24.65
CA THR A 233 -16.87 -8.27 -24.45
C THR A 233 -18.20 -8.64 -23.79
N GLU A 234 -18.89 -9.62 -24.35
CA GLU A 234 -20.03 -10.28 -23.71
C GLU A 234 -19.54 -11.42 -22.80
N HIS A 235 -20.17 -11.57 -21.65
CA HIS A 235 -19.95 -12.71 -20.76
C HIS A 235 -21.27 -13.40 -20.44
N GLU A 236 -21.21 -14.72 -20.24
CA GLU A 236 -22.34 -15.56 -19.85
C GLU A 236 -21.84 -16.66 -18.92
N ASP A 237 -22.56 -16.91 -17.82
CA ASP A 237 -22.23 -17.99 -16.88
C ASP A 237 -23.35 -19.04 -16.75
N PHE A 238 -22.98 -20.19 -16.19
CA PHE A 238 -23.90 -21.30 -15.93
C PHE A 238 -24.96 -21.05 -14.84
N THR A 239 -24.97 -19.87 -14.20
CA THR A 239 -26.02 -19.42 -13.29
C THR A 239 -27.08 -18.60 -14.04
N GLY A 240 -26.87 -18.35 -15.34
CA GLY A 240 -27.74 -17.56 -16.20
C GLY A 240 -27.44 -16.07 -16.15
N ARG A 241 -26.38 -15.63 -15.47
CA ARG A 241 -25.94 -14.23 -15.54
C ARG A 241 -25.26 -13.99 -16.88
N ARG A 242 -25.57 -12.84 -17.47
CA ARG A 242 -24.96 -12.37 -18.71
C ARG A 242 -24.90 -10.87 -18.71
N GLY A 243 -23.92 -10.33 -19.42
CA GLY A 243 -23.72 -8.90 -19.53
C GLY A 243 -22.74 -8.55 -20.64
N VAL A 244 -22.59 -7.25 -20.87
CA VAL A 244 -21.62 -6.70 -21.82
C VAL A 244 -20.75 -5.72 -21.03
N ILE A 245 -19.44 -5.93 -21.11
CA ILE A 245 -18.42 -5.07 -20.52
C ILE A 245 -17.95 -4.13 -21.64
N ASN A 246 -18.38 -2.87 -21.60
CA ASN A 246 -18.07 -1.84 -22.61
C ASN A 246 -16.74 -1.13 -22.30
N PRO A 247 -16.22 -0.25 -23.17
CA PRO A 247 -14.99 0.49 -22.89
C PRO A 247 -15.04 1.21 -21.55
N GLY A 248 -14.08 0.88 -20.69
CA GLY A 248 -13.95 1.43 -19.35
C GLY A 248 -14.82 0.76 -18.29
N ASP A 249 -15.71 -0.17 -18.64
CA ASP A 249 -16.45 -0.95 -17.65
C ASP A 249 -15.50 -1.92 -16.92
N LEU A 250 -15.92 -2.31 -15.72
CA LEU A 250 -15.21 -3.24 -14.85
C LEU A 250 -16.13 -4.40 -14.51
N GLN A 251 -15.61 -5.62 -14.60
CA GLN A 251 -16.16 -6.79 -13.94
C GLN A 251 -15.14 -7.36 -12.95
N TRP A 252 -15.55 -7.50 -11.70
CA TRP A 252 -14.79 -8.19 -10.65
C TRP A 252 -15.56 -9.44 -10.23
N MET A 253 -15.15 -10.58 -10.75
CA MET A 253 -15.79 -11.87 -10.54
C MET A 253 -15.05 -12.67 -9.47
N THR A 254 -15.71 -12.96 -8.37
CA THR A 254 -15.26 -13.96 -7.39
C THR A 254 -15.70 -15.34 -7.88
N ALA A 255 -14.77 -16.20 -8.30
CA ALA A 255 -15.11 -17.56 -8.73
C ALA A 255 -15.44 -18.49 -7.55
N GLY A 256 -14.75 -18.32 -6.41
CA GLY A 256 -15.01 -19.07 -5.19
C GLY A 256 -15.05 -20.58 -5.44
N ARG A 257 -16.11 -21.26 -4.97
CA ARG A 257 -16.30 -22.72 -5.08
C ARG A 257 -16.45 -23.24 -6.51
N GLY A 258 -16.62 -22.39 -7.52
CA GLY A 258 -16.71 -22.85 -8.90
C GLY A 258 -17.64 -22.01 -9.74
N ILE A 259 -17.17 -21.61 -10.91
CA ILE A 259 -17.99 -21.02 -11.96
C ILE A 259 -17.58 -21.59 -13.31
N VAL A 260 -18.53 -21.76 -14.23
CA VAL A 260 -18.25 -22.01 -15.65
C VAL A 260 -18.87 -20.85 -16.42
N HIS A 261 -18.06 -20.20 -17.26
CA HIS A 261 -18.47 -19.02 -18.00
C HIS A 261 -17.75 -18.92 -19.35
N CYS A 262 -18.24 -18.02 -20.21
CA CYS A 262 -17.56 -17.61 -21.43
C CYS A 262 -17.36 -16.10 -21.45
N GLU A 263 -16.33 -15.64 -22.16
CA GLU A 263 -16.02 -14.23 -22.42
C GLU A 263 -15.69 -14.08 -23.91
N MET A 264 -16.64 -13.52 -24.68
CA MET A 264 -16.54 -13.42 -26.14
C MET A 264 -16.59 -11.94 -26.56
N PRO A 265 -15.72 -11.44 -27.46
CA PRO A 265 -15.85 -10.10 -28.01
C PRO A 265 -17.22 -9.91 -28.68
N VAL A 266 -17.84 -8.75 -28.47
CA VAL A 266 -19.12 -8.42 -29.10
C VAL A 266 -18.93 -8.33 -30.62
N GLN A 267 -19.84 -8.93 -31.38
CA GLN A 267 -19.77 -8.85 -32.84
C GLN A 267 -19.90 -7.39 -33.31
N ASN A 268 -19.05 -7.00 -34.27
CA ASN A 268 -19.01 -5.65 -34.84
C ASN A 268 -18.68 -4.50 -33.85
N SER A 269 -18.19 -4.79 -32.64
CA SER A 269 -17.73 -3.76 -31.70
C SER A 269 -16.28 -3.31 -31.90
N GLY A 270 -15.61 -3.80 -32.95
CA GLY A 270 -14.16 -3.69 -33.11
C GLY A 270 -13.39 -4.72 -32.25
N GLU A 271 -12.07 -4.56 -32.18
CA GLU A 271 -11.20 -5.38 -31.34
C GLU A 271 -11.46 -5.08 -29.86
N GLY A 272 -11.84 -6.10 -29.09
CA GLY A 272 -11.91 -6.03 -27.63
C GLY A 272 -10.49 -5.96 -27.07
N HIS A 273 -10.14 -4.81 -26.50
CA HIS A 273 -8.85 -4.56 -25.85
C HIS A 273 -9.08 -4.32 -24.36
N GLY A 274 -8.46 -5.15 -23.52
CA GLY A 274 -8.61 -5.05 -22.07
C GLY A 274 -7.53 -5.76 -21.30
N LEU A 275 -7.68 -5.75 -19.98
CA LEU A 275 -6.81 -6.44 -19.03
C LEU A 275 -7.60 -7.50 -18.27
N GLN A 276 -7.04 -8.70 -18.17
CA GLN A 276 -7.51 -9.78 -17.30
C GLN A 276 -6.50 -9.98 -16.18
N LEU A 277 -6.91 -9.72 -14.93
CA LEU A 277 -6.10 -9.96 -13.74
C LEU A 277 -6.71 -11.08 -12.90
N TRP A 278 -5.89 -12.05 -12.49
CA TRP A 278 -6.31 -13.07 -11.51
C TRP A 278 -5.75 -12.74 -10.13
N ILE A 279 -6.63 -12.64 -9.15
CA ILE A 279 -6.29 -12.33 -7.76
C ILE A 279 -6.64 -13.54 -6.89
N ASN A 280 -5.66 -14.09 -6.21
CA ASN A 280 -5.83 -15.24 -5.35
C ASN A 280 -6.74 -14.90 -4.16
N LEU A 281 -7.52 -15.88 -3.71
CA LEU A 281 -8.28 -15.80 -2.46
C LEU A 281 -7.52 -16.56 -1.36
N SER A 282 -7.54 -16.01 -0.15
CA SER A 282 -7.10 -16.76 1.04
C SER A 282 -7.91 -18.04 1.21
N LYS A 283 -7.32 -19.06 1.85
CA LYS A 283 -7.92 -20.38 2.07
C LYS A 283 -9.36 -20.32 2.56
N LYS A 284 -9.65 -19.42 3.50
CA LYS A 284 -10.99 -19.21 4.07
C LYS A 284 -12.04 -18.77 3.04
N TYR A 285 -11.64 -18.15 1.94
CA TYR A 285 -12.53 -17.63 0.92
C TYR A 285 -12.56 -18.44 -0.38
N LYS A 286 -11.68 -19.43 -0.56
CA LYS A 286 -11.62 -20.21 -1.81
C LYS A 286 -12.90 -20.97 -2.14
N MET A 287 -13.75 -21.28 -1.16
CA MET A 287 -14.98 -22.05 -1.32
C MET A 287 -16.26 -21.23 -1.08
N VAL A 288 -16.19 -19.90 -1.11
CA VAL A 288 -17.39 -19.04 -1.04
C VAL A 288 -18.23 -19.18 -2.31
N GLU A 289 -19.49 -18.75 -2.25
CA GLU A 289 -20.32 -18.72 -3.46
C GLU A 289 -19.76 -17.73 -4.48
N PRO A 290 -19.87 -18.04 -5.79
CA PRO A 290 -19.45 -17.11 -6.83
C PRO A 290 -20.25 -15.81 -6.74
N ASN A 291 -19.60 -14.69 -7.06
CA ASN A 291 -20.25 -13.38 -7.03
C ASN A 291 -19.63 -12.43 -8.06
N TYR A 292 -20.39 -11.42 -8.47
CA TYR A 292 -19.95 -10.37 -9.37
C TYR A 292 -20.06 -9.00 -8.70
N GLN A 293 -19.11 -8.12 -9.00
CA GLN A 293 -19.25 -6.68 -8.85
C GLN A 293 -18.96 -6.05 -10.20
N GLU A 294 -19.95 -5.37 -10.76
CA GLU A 294 -19.86 -4.75 -12.07
C GLU A 294 -20.05 -3.25 -11.90
N LEU A 295 -19.13 -2.47 -12.47
CA LEU A 295 -19.23 -1.02 -12.50
C LEU A 295 -19.14 -0.55 -13.94
N LEU A 296 -20.10 0.27 -14.33
CA LEU A 296 -20.03 0.97 -15.60
C LEU A 296 -18.95 2.04 -15.53
N ASP A 297 -18.38 2.42 -16.68
CA ASP A 297 -17.32 3.43 -16.79
C ASP A 297 -17.68 4.72 -16.03
N LYS A 298 -18.93 5.18 -16.16
CA LYS A 298 -19.45 6.38 -15.47
C LYS A 298 -19.47 6.29 -13.94
N ASP A 299 -19.54 5.08 -13.39
CA ASP A 299 -19.68 4.82 -11.95
C ASP A 299 -18.32 4.55 -11.28
N ILE A 300 -17.25 4.40 -12.07
CA ILE A 300 -15.89 4.26 -11.54
C ILE A 300 -15.32 5.65 -11.21
N PRO A 301 -14.89 5.91 -9.96
CA PRO A 301 -14.35 7.21 -9.57
C PRO A 301 -13.10 7.61 -10.37
N ARG A 302 -12.97 8.90 -10.65
CA ARG A 302 -11.82 9.51 -11.32
C ARG A 302 -11.38 10.75 -10.58
N THR A 303 -10.09 11.03 -10.63
CA THR A 303 -9.51 12.28 -10.16
C THR A 303 -8.29 12.64 -11.00
N ALA A 304 -7.79 13.85 -10.83
CA ALA A 304 -6.60 14.33 -11.50
C ALA A 304 -5.84 15.29 -10.58
N THR A 305 -4.55 15.46 -10.86
CA THR A 305 -3.76 16.53 -10.23
C THR A 305 -4.36 17.91 -10.57
N PRO A 306 -4.16 18.94 -9.73
CA PRO A 306 -4.70 20.28 -9.98
C PRO A 306 -4.28 20.90 -11.32
N ASP A 307 -3.12 20.50 -11.85
CA ASP A 307 -2.61 20.91 -13.16
C ASP A 307 -3.21 20.12 -14.34
N GLY A 308 -3.99 19.07 -14.07
CA GLY A 308 -4.60 18.19 -15.08
C GLY A 308 -3.59 17.33 -15.86
N LEU A 309 -2.36 17.17 -15.37
CA LEU A 309 -1.31 16.42 -16.09
C LEU A 309 -1.27 14.94 -15.73
N VAL A 310 -1.81 14.56 -14.58
CA VAL A 310 -1.91 13.17 -14.13
C VAL A 310 -3.37 12.86 -13.84
N HIS A 311 -3.96 11.99 -14.65
CA HIS A 311 -5.32 11.48 -14.44
C HIS A 311 -5.27 10.07 -13.89
N VAL A 312 -6.18 9.77 -12.97
CA VAL A 312 -6.33 8.42 -12.42
C VAL A 312 -7.78 8.01 -12.41
N LYS A 313 -8.03 6.77 -12.83
CA LYS A 313 -9.28 6.07 -12.64
C LYS A 313 -9.07 5.00 -11.56
N ILE A 314 -9.87 5.08 -10.49
CA ILE A 314 -9.72 4.26 -9.29
C ILE A 314 -10.59 3.01 -9.43
N ILE A 315 -10.05 1.94 -10.02
CA ILE A 315 -10.74 0.66 -10.20
C ILE A 315 -10.97 0.02 -8.82
N ALA A 316 -9.92 -0.07 -8.00
CA ALA A 316 -10.00 -0.50 -6.60
C ALA A 316 -8.98 0.25 -5.73
N GLY A 317 -9.27 0.40 -4.44
CA GLY A 317 -8.42 1.12 -3.48
C GLY A 317 -8.68 2.63 -3.49
N GLU A 318 -7.60 3.41 -3.35
CA GLU A 318 -7.67 4.87 -3.13
C GLU A 318 -6.52 5.60 -3.84
N SER A 319 -6.83 6.77 -4.42
CA SER A 319 -5.84 7.72 -4.91
C SER A 319 -6.34 9.15 -4.73
N MET A 320 -5.46 10.07 -4.32
CA MET A 320 -5.80 11.48 -4.03
C MET A 320 -7.06 11.64 -3.16
N SER A 321 -7.18 10.81 -2.12
CA SER A 321 -8.33 10.75 -1.20
C SER A 321 -9.69 10.35 -1.82
N VAL A 322 -9.69 9.86 -3.05
CA VAL A 322 -10.87 9.30 -3.73
C VAL A 322 -10.80 7.78 -3.67
N LYS A 323 -11.86 7.15 -3.13
CA LYS A 323 -11.96 5.70 -2.92
C LYS A 323 -12.89 5.04 -3.93
N SER A 324 -12.52 3.86 -4.41
CA SER A 324 -13.42 3.00 -5.19
C SER A 324 -14.47 2.34 -4.29
N PRO A 325 -15.71 2.14 -4.77
CA PRO A 325 -16.73 1.37 -4.05
C PRO A 325 -16.50 -0.16 -4.15
N VAL A 326 -15.56 -0.64 -4.97
CA VAL A 326 -15.29 -2.07 -5.14
C VAL A 326 -14.80 -2.69 -3.84
N TYR A 327 -15.49 -3.74 -3.39
CA TYR A 327 -15.06 -4.54 -2.26
C TYR A 327 -14.01 -5.56 -2.70
N THR A 328 -12.85 -5.55 -2.04
CA THR A 328 -11.74 -6.46 -2.33
C THR A 328 -11.57 -7.47 -1.20
N ARG A 329 -11.89 -8.75 -1.45
CA ARG A 329 -11.77 -9.84 -0.44
C ARG A 329 -10.31 -10.06 -0.05
N THR A 330 -9.44 -10.07 -1.06
CA THR A 330 -8.00 -9.92 -0.89
C THR A 330 -7.69 -8.44 -1.09
N PRO A 331 -7.26 -7.71 -0.03
CA PRO A 331 -7.06 -6.26 -0.12
C PRO A 331 -6.18 -5.89 -1.32
N THR A 332 -6.76 -5.12 -2.25
CA THR A 332 -6.16 -4.81 -3.54
C THR A 332 -6.42 -3.35 -3.92
N MET A 333 -5.39 -2.73 -4.50
CA MET A 333 -5.40 -1.43 -5.17
C MET A 333 -5.19 -1.69 -6.67
N TYR A 334 -6.02 -1.08 -7.49
CA TYR A 334 -5.93 -1.14 -8.95
C TYR A 334 -6.27 0.26 -9.48
N LEU A 335 -5.27 0.93 -10.03
CA LEU A 335 -5.36 2.30 -10.54
C LEU A 335 -4.95 2.34 -12.01
N ASP A 336 -5.75 2.98 -12.86
CA ASP A 336 -5.42 3.23 -14.27
C ASP A 336 -5.02 4.70 -14.43
N PHE A 337 -3.74 4.93 -14.70
CA PHE A 337 -3.14 6.24 -14.82
C PHE A 337 -2.93 6.64 -16.28
N VAL A 338 -3.25 7.89 -16.60
CA VAL A 338 -2.89 8.56 -17.85
C VAL A 338 -2.06 9.80 -17.52
N LEU A 339 -0.81 9.81 -17.97
CA LEU A 339 0.15 10.89 -17.80
C LEU A 339 0.25 11.70 -19.09
N LYS A 340 -0.10 12.99 -19.04
CA LYS A 340 0.05 13.92 -20.16
C LYS A 340 1.52 14.22 -20.46
N PRO A 341 1.85 14.74 -21.65
CA PRO A 341 3.21 15.08 -22.00
C PRO A 341 3.84 16.05 -20.98
N ASN A 342 5.10 15.84 -20.66
CA ASN A 342 5.85 16.60 -19.67
C ASN A 342 5.21 16.63 -18.26
N SER A 343 4.45 15.59 -17.88
CA SER A 343 3.87 15.55 -16.53
C SER A 343 5.00 15.60 -15.48
N PRO A 344 4.83 16.38 -14.40
CA PRO A 344 5.77 16.34 -13.28
C PRO A 344 5.79 14.95 -12.63
N VAL A 345 6.77 14.71 -11.76
CA VAL A 345 6.78 13.51 -10.93
C VAL A 345 5.55 13.52 -10.05
N PHE A 346 4.79 12.43 -10.10
CA PHE A 346 3.71 12.14 -9.18
C PHE A 346 4.08 10.90 -8.36
N THR A 347 3.77 10.95 -7.06
CA THR A 347 4.01 9.86 -6.12
C THR A 347 2.68 9.27 -5.68
N GLN A 348 2.40 8.03 -6.08
CA GLN A 348 1.25 7.29 -5.57
C GLN A 348 1.64 6.53 -4.30
N ALA A 349 0.91 6.75 -3.20
CA ALA A 349 1.09 5.98 -1.97
C ALA A 349 0.72 4.51 -2.19
N ILE A 350 1.53 3.60 -1.64
CA ILE A 350 1.29 2.15 -1.66
C ILE A 350 1.36 1.67 -0.21
N PRO A 351 0.34 0.96 0.30
CA PRO A 351 0.38 0.43 1.66
C PRO A 351 1.64 -0.39 1.94
N GLN A 352 2.23 -0.18 3.11
CA GLN A 352 3.44 -0.88 3.51
C GLN A 352 3.21 -2.41 3.56
N GLY A 353 4.19 -3.18 3.11
CA GLY A 353 4.10 -4.64 3.06
C GLY A 353 3.28 -5.21 1.90
N TRP A 354 2.59 -4.39 1.12
CA TRP A 354 1.89 -4.86 -0.08
C TRP A 354 2.89 -5.14 -1.21
N ASN A 355 2.64 -6.22 -1.94
CA ASN A 355 3.30 -6.49 -3.21
C ASN A 355 2.68 -5.61 -4.28
N ALA A 356 3.51 -5.00 -5.12
CA ALA A 356 3.04 -4.03 -6.12
C ALA A 356 3.77 -4.19 -7.44
N PHE A 357 3.05 -3.97 -8.53
CA PHE A 357 3.60 -3.92 -9.88
C PHE A 357 2.87 -2.87 -10.72
N ALA A 358 3.54 -2.37 -11.76
CA ALA A 358 2.92 -1.53 -12.79
C ALA A 358 2.94 -2.24 -14.14
N TYR A 359 1.93 -2.03 -14.97
CA TYR A 359 1.90 -2.52 -16.35
C TYR A 359 1.68 -1.37 -17.32
N VAL A 360 2.66 -1.10 -18.18
CA VAL A 360 2.60 0.02 -19.14
C VAL A 360 1.81 -0.41 -20.36
N LEU A 361 0.66 0.23 -20.59
CA LEU A 361 -0.25 -0.08 -21.70
C LEU A 361 0.19 0.61 -23.00
N SER A 362 0.56 1.89 -22.92
CA SER A 362 0.94 2.68 -24.09
C SER A 362 1.85 3.84 -23.72
N GLY A 363 2.62 4.29 -24.71
CA GLY A 363 3.59 5.37 -24.54
C GLY A 363 4.85 4.92 -23.80
N GLN A 364 5.57 5.89 -23.26
CA GLN A 364 6.81 5.69 -22.51
C GLN A 364 6.79 6.57 -21.26
N GLY A 365 7.28 6.04 -20.14
CA GLY A 365 7.38 6.78 -18.89
C GLY A 365 8.64 6.43 -18.11
N GLU A 366 8.96 7.26 -17.12
CA GLU A 366 9.98 6.95 -16.11
C GLU A 366 9.31 6.53 -14.81
N PHE A 367 9.80 5.44 -14.22
CA PHE A 367 9.18 4.78 -13.08
C PHE A 367 10.16 4.49 -11.94
N GLY A 368 9.67 4.66 -10.71
CA GLY A 368 10.36 4.41 -9.46
C GLY A 368 11.51 5.38 -9.15
N SER A 369 12.10 5.24 -7.96
CA SER A 369 13.19 6.11 -7.49
C SER A 369 14.44 6.12 -8.39
N LYS A 370 14.67 5.03 -9.14
CA LYS A 370 15.76 4.90 -10.11
C LYS A 370 15.42 5.48 -11.50
N LYS A 371 14.24 6.06 -11.70
CA LYS A 371 13.79 6.67 -12.97
C LYS A 371 13.95 5.72 -14.16
N THR A 372 13.53 4.47 -13.99
CA THR A 372 13.66 3.46 -15.04
C THR A 372 12.76 3.84 -16.20
N SER A 373 13.34 4.05 -17.39
CA SER A 373 12.59 4.30 -18.62
C SER A 373 11.97 3.01 -19.16
N VAL A 374 10.66 3.04 -19.39
CA VAL A 374 9.87 1.86 -19.74
C VAL A 374 8.89 2.18 -20.86
N ASP A 375 8.93 1.35 -21.90
CA ASP A 375 8.00 1.36 -23.02
C ASP A 375 6.79 0.47 -22.75
N ALA A 376 5.76 0.58 -23.58
CA ALA A 376 4.57 -0.26 -23.54
C ALA A 376 4.84 -1.78 -23.44
N HIS A 377 3.84 -2.50 -22.95
CA HIS A 377 3.76 -3.95 -22.80
C HIS A 377 4.76 -4.56 -21.78
N HIS A 378 5.33 -3.74 -20.89
CA HIS A 378 6.18 -4.21 -19.81
C HIS A 378 5.43 -4.23 -18.48
N VAL A 379 5.63 -5.32 -17.72
CA VAL A 379 5.35 -5.36 -16.29
C VAL A 379 6.58 -4.95 -15.50
N LEU A 380 6.37 -4.15 -14.47
CA LEU A 380 7.38 -3.61 -13.56
C LEU A 380 7.09 -4.13 -12.16
N ILE A 381 7.83 -5.14 -11.70
CA ILE A 381 7.75 -5.60 -10.32
C ILE A 381 8.49 -4.59 -9.45
N LEU A 382 7.81 -4.06 -8.42
CA LEU A 382 8.35 -3.02 -7.55
C LEU A 382 9.03 -3.62 -6.32
N SER A 383 10.01 -2.92 -5.76
CA SER A 383 10.58 -3.25 -4.47
C SER A 383 9.51 -3.24 -3.36
N GLN A 384 9.73 -4.01 -2.30
CA GLN A 384 8.89 -3.95 -1.09
C GLN A 384 9.23 -2.74 -0.21
N ASP A 385 10.49 -2.29 -0.26
CA ASP A 385 10.94 -1.14 0.52
C ASP A 385 10.35 0.16 -0.04
N GLY A 386 9.54 0.82 0.78
CA GLY A 386 8.92 2.10 0.46
C GLY A 386 7.40 2.08 0.53
N ASP A 387 6.85 3.25 0.80
CA ASP A 387 5.42 3.56 0.97
C ASP A 387 4.84 4.38 -0.18
N GLY A 388 5.60 4.57 -1.26
CA GLY A 388 5.06 5.12 -2.50
C GLY A 388 5.81 4.72 -3.75
N PHE A 389 5.30 5.19 -4.89
CA PHE A 389 5.84 4.88 -6.20
C PHE A 389 5.77 6.11 -7.09
N ASP A 390 6.95 6.53 -7.55
CA ASP A 390 7.12 7.69 -8.41
C ASP A 390 6.95 7.32 -9.87
N PHE A 391 6.30 8.20 -10.63
CA PHE A 391 6.27 8.11 -12.08
C PHE A 391 6.09 9.48 -12.73
N ARG A 392 6.56 9.59 -13.97
CA ARG A 392 6.35 10.76 -14.83
C ARG A 392 6.39 10.38 -16.31
N ASN A 393 5.82 11.24 -17.15
CA ASN A 393 5.97 11.18 -18.59
C ASN A 393 6.94 12.26 -19.06
N THR A 394 8.07 11.84 -19.62
CA THR A 394 9.10 12.73 -20.18
C THR A 394 8.92 13.02 -21.67
N SER A 395 7.93 12.39 -22.32
CA SER A 395 7.58 12.71 -23.70
C SER A 395 6.94 14.10 -23.78
N ASP A 396 7.22 14.82 -24.86
CA ASP A 396 6.61 16.10 -25.21
C ASP A 396 5.40 15.95 -26.15
N LYS A 397 5.11 14.74 -26.62
CA LYS A 397 4.14 14.49 -27.70
C LYS A 397 3.05 13.48 -27.37
N HIS A 398 3.36 12.45 -26.60
CA HIS A 398 2.47 11.31 -26.42
C HIS A 398 2.14 11.08 -24.95
N ASP A 399 0.89 10.74 -24.67
CA ASP A 399 0.46 10.30 -23.35
C ASP A 399 1.13 8.97 -22.99
N CYS A 400 1.41 8.77 -21.70
CA CYS A 400 1.79 7.47 -21.15
C CYS A 400 0.61 6.93 -20.34
N ARG A 401 0.14 5.72 -20.65
CA ARG A 401 -0.93 5.04 -19.92
C ARG A 401 -0.40 3.77 -19.31
N PHE A 402 -0.66 3.56 -18.03
CA PHE A 402 -0.26 2.36 -17.32
C PHE A 402 -1.21 2.09 -16.17
N VAL A 403 -1.26 0.84 -15.72
CA VAL A 403 -1.97 0.47 -14.50
C VAL A 403 -0.98 0.23 -13.37
N LEU A 404 -1.31 0.70 -12.16
CA LEU A 404 -0.61 0.35 -10.93
C LEU A 404 -1.50 -0.56 -10.11
N ILE A 405 -0.98 -1.74 -9.77
CA ILE A 405 -1.70 -2.77 -9.05
C ILE A 405 -0.87 -3.16 -7.82
N ALA A 406 -1.49 -3.15 -6.65
CA ALA A 406 -0.86 -3.54 -5.40
C ALA A 406 -1.83 -4.35 -4.54
N GLY A 407 -1.34 -5.32 -3.78
CA GLY A 407 -2.19 -6.19 -2.96
C GLY A 407 -1.47 -6.73 -1.75
N GLN A 408 -2.24 -7.01 -0.71
CA GLN A 408 -1.72 -7.64 0.49
C GLN A 408 -1.33 -9.10 0.15
N PRO A 409 -0.06 -9.51 0.34
CA PRO A 409 0.35 -10.89 0.14
C PRO A 409 -0.41 -11.79 1.13
N LEU A 410 -0.88 -12.92 0.64
CA LEU A 410 -1.61 -13.90 1.45
C LEU A 410 -0.65 -14.72 2.33
N ASN A 411 0.59 -14.92 1.87
CA ASN A 411 1.57 -15.80 2.53
C ASN A 411 1.03 -17.22 2.76
N GLU A 412 0.22 -17.71 1.83
CA GLU A 412 -0.32 -19.07 1.83
C GLU A 412 0.23 -19.88 0.65
N PRO A 413 0.29 -21.22 0.74
CA PRO A 413 0.66 -22.05 -0.40
C PRO A 413 -0.26 -21.81 -1.60
N VAL A 414 0.33 -21.78 -2.80
CA VAL A 414 -0.38 -21.64 -4.07
C VAL A 414 -0.09 -22.87 -4.92
N VAL A 415 -1.12 -23.69 -5.12
CA VAL A 415 -1.08 -24.82 -6.05
C VAL A 415 -2.04 -24.51 -7.20
N GLN A 416 -1.48 -24.35 -8.39
CA GLN A 416 -2.24 -24.00 -9.60
C GLN A 416 -2.18 -25.14 -10.61
N HIS A 417 -3.34 -25.53 -11.13
CA HIS A 417 -3.48 -26.46 -12.23
C HIS A 417 -4.53 -25.92 -13.21
N GLY A 418 -4.06 -25.20 -14.24
CA GLY A 418 -4.92 -24.54 -15.23
C GLY A 418 -5.92 -23.58 -14.56
N PRO A 419 -7.25 -23.84 -14.68
CA PRO A 419 -8.32 -22.99 -14.14
C PRO A 419 -8.56 -23.12 -12.63
N PHE A 420 -7.82 -23.99 -11.95
CA PHE A 420 -8.02 -24.24 -10.51
C PHE A 420 -6.79 -23.78 -9.73
N VAL A 421 -7.02 -22.94 -8.72
CA VAL A 421 -5.96 -22.46 -7.82
C VAL A 421 -6.37 -22.66 -6.37
N MET A 422 -5.76 -23.64 -5.73
CA MET A 422 -6.03 -24.05 -4.35
C MET A 422 -4.76 -23.97 -3.49
N ASN A 423 -4.82 -24.39 -2.23
CA ASN A 423 -3.68 -24.38 -1.32
C ASN A 423 -2.94 -25.73 -1.28
N THR A 424 -3.59 -26.84 -1.63
CA THR A 424 -2.96 -28.18 -1.65
C THR A 424 -3.20 -28.95 -2.95
N TYR A 425 -2.42 -30.01 -3.19
CA TYR A 425 -2.60 -30.89 -4.34
C TYR A 425 -3.91 -31.68 -4.26
N GLU A 426 -4.31 -32.09 -3.06
CA GLU A 426 -5.56 -32.81 -2.80
C GLU A 426 -6.77 -31.92 -3.12
N GLU A 427 -6.72 -30.63 -2.76
CA GLU A 427 -7.77 -29.66 -3.11
C GLU A 427 -7.87 -29.46 -4.64
N ILE A 428 -6.75 -29.52 -5.36
CA ILE A 428 -6.73 -29.48 -6.83
C ILE A 428 -7.34 -30.75 -7.44
N GLN A 429 -6.99 -31.93 -6.91
CA GLN A 429 -7.60 -33.19 -7.34
C GLN A 429 -9.11 -33.15 -7.13
N GLN A 430 -9.57 -32.71 -5.96
CA GLN A 430 -10.99 -32.54 -5.68
C GLN A 430 -11.65 -31.54 -6.63
N ALA A 431 -11.01 -30.43 -6.98
CA ALA A 431 -11.55 -29.47 -7.94
C ALA A 431 -11.76 -30.06 -9.34
N MET A 432 -10.81 -30.89 -9.80
CA MET A 432 -10.95 -31.59 -11.07
C MET A 432 -12.08 -32.63 -11.03
N GLU A 433 -12.18 -33.41 -9.96
CA GLU A 433 -13.26 -34.41 -9.77
C GLU A 433 -14.64 -33.74 -9.68
N ASP A 434 -14.75 -32.63 -8.94
CA ASP A 434 -15.98 -31.87 -8.79
C ASP A 434 -16.44 -31.29 -10.13
N TYR A 435 -15.53 -30.75 -10.93
CA TYR A 435 -15.85 -30.25 -12.27
C TYR A 435 -16.30 -31.39 -13.20
N GLN A 436 -15.54 -32.48 -13.27
CA GLN A 436 -15.86 -33.64 -14.12
C GLN A 436 -17.18 -34.32 -13.73
N SER A 437 -17.50 -34.36 -12.43
CA SER A 437 -18.72 -34.97 -11.93
C SER A 437 -19.88 -33.99 -11.73
N CYS A 438 -19.67 -32.70 -12.01
CA CYS A 438 -20.64 -31.61 -11.83
C CYS A 438 -21.19 -31.55 -10.39
N LYS A 439 -20.31 -31.42 -9.39
CA LYS A 439 -20.65 -31.39 -7.96
C LYS A 439 -19.97 -30.23 -7.23
N ASN A 440 -20.43 -29.96 -6.01
CA ASN A 440 -19.80 -29.08 -5.03
C ASN A 440 -19.47 -27.67 -5.57
N GLY A 441 -20.43 -27.07 -6.26
CA GLY A 441 -20.28 -25.77 -6.91
C GLY A 441 -20.28 -25.83 -8.45
N PHE A 442 -20.18 -27.01 -9.05
CA PHE A 442 -20.27 -27.20 -10.51
C PHE A 442 -21.55 -27.91 -10.97
N GLU A 443 -22.60 -27.96 -10.15
CA GLU A 443 -23.85 -28.70 -10.42
C GLU A 443 -24.51 -28.26 -11.74
N HIS A 444 -24.41 -26.97 -12.07
CA HIS A 444 -25.02 -26.41 -13.26
C HIS A 444 -24.23 -26.69 -14.56
N ALA A 445 -22.99 -27.18 -14.46
CA ALA A 445 -22.15 -27.43 -15.63
C ALA A 445 -22.63 -28.60 -16.51
N ARG A 446 -23.42 -29.53 -15.95
CA ARG A 446 -23.75 -30.82 -16.60
C ARG A 446 -24.43 -30.69 -17.96
N HIS A 447 -25.26 -29.66 -18.12
CA HIS A 447 -26.08 -29.44 -19.32
C HIS A 447 -26.00 -28.00 -19.81
N TRP A 448 -25.08 -27.21 -19.25
CA TRP A 448 -24.92 -25.83 -19.65
C TRP A 448 -23.96 -25.72 -20.83
N GLN A 449 -24.37 -24.90 -21.78
CA GLN A 449 -23.54 -24.46 -22.90
C GLN A 449 -23.91 -23.00 -23.17
N SER A 450 -22.93 -22.13 -23.27
CA SER A 450 -23.22 -20.72 -23.55
C SER A 450 -23.77 -20.51 -24.95
N GLN A 451 -24.61 -19.49 -25.11
CA GLN A 451 -25.08 -19.04 -26.43
C GLN A 451 -23.94 -18.41 -27.25
N GLY A 452 -22.89 -17.92 -26.57
CA GLY A 452 -21.68 -17.40 -27.20
C GLY A 452 -20.97 -18.43 -28.08
N ILE A 453 -20.97 -19.71 -27.69
CA ILE A 453 -20.40 -20.81 -28.48
C ILE A 453 -21.20 -21.08 -29.77
N GLU A 454 -22.53 -21.07 -29.73
CA GLU A 454 -23.34 -21.32 -30.94
C GLU A 454 -23.07 -20.28 -32.03
N ARG A 455 -22.80 -19.03 -31.67
CA ARG A 455 -22.45 -17.97 -32.64
C ARG A 455 -21.08 -18.12 -33.27
N SER A 456 -20.11 -18.75 -32.59
CA SER A 456 -18.76 -18.97 -33.12
C SER A 456 -18.68 -20.25 -33.96
N LEU A 457 -19.38 -21.32 -33.57
CA LEU A 457 -19.35 -22.61 -34.26
C LEU A 457 -20.32 -22.73 -35.43
N ALA A 458 -21.46 -22.02 -35.43
CA ALA A 458 -22.45 -22.12 -36.52
C ALA A 458 -21.98 -21.54 -37.88
N ARG A 459 -20.72 -21.15 -38.01
CA ARG A 459 -20.14 -20.57 -39.24
C ARG A 459 -18.85 -21.25 -39.71
N HIS A 460 -18.50 -22.41 -39.15
CA HIS A 460 -17.46 -23.29 -39.68
C HIS A 460 -18.02 -24.43 -40.51
#